data_AF-A0A841JR70-F1
#
_entry.id   AF-A0A841JR70-F1
#
_cell.length_a   1.000
_cell.length_b   1.000
_cell.length_c   1.000
_cell.angle_alpha   90.00
_cell.angle_beta   90.00
_cell.angle_gamma   90.00
#
_symmetry.space_group_name_H-M   'P 1'
#
loop_
_entity.id
_entity.type
_entity.pdbx_description
1 polymer ?
#
loop_
_entity_poly.entity_id
_entity_poly.type
_entity_poly.pdbx_seq_one_letter_code
_entity_poly.pdbx_strand_id
1 'polypeptide(L)'
;MTTRRNFLKTSATAAGAALFAARMPRLFAQQASTQQEPAAQPSLIQSFHAAGATTPIKTTKLTDTVFLLQGVGGNVVVHIGPDGKLMIDSSVATAAPRIREALEKLDAHPLKLLINTHWHFDHTDGNAAMHDAGAFIVAHENTRLRLSTTQTVKILNATFPPSPTAALPQATFLDKQKLFYDNDEIHLAHTPNAHTDSDIYVHFANANVIHAGDLWFNGTYPLIDDSSGGTINGMIRGVDEVIALADDKTKIVPGHGELGDKAALSTYREMLATVANRVEKLKIAGQSLEQAIAQKPTADLDSTWGKGRMTPAMFVTVVYDTL
;
A
#
# COMPACT_ATOMS: atom_id res chain seq x y z
N MET A 1 -13.32 -56.98 -88.09
CA MET A 1 -12.21 -57.41 -88.98
C MET A 1 -10.94 -57.49 -88.14
N THR A 2 -10.40 -58.71 -87.99
CA THR A 2 -9.00 -59.15 -87.76
C THR A 2 -7.96 -58.08 -87.36
N THR A 3 -7.15 -58.22 -86.28
CA THR A 3 -6.09 -59.25 -86.14
C THR A 3 -5.60 -59.55 -84.70
N ARG A 4 -5.67 -60.85 -84.34
CA ARG A 4 -4.65 -61.76 -83.73
C ARG A 4 -3.91 -61.42 -82.40
N ARG A 5 -4.36 -62.17 -81.37
CA ARG A 5 -3.62 -63.16 -80.52
C ARG A 5 -2.88 -62.71 -79.24
N ASN A 6 -3.36 -63.30 -78.13
CA ASN A 6 -2.61 -64.06 -77.09
C ASN A 6 -1.61 -63.28 -76.19
N PHE A 7 -1.30 -63.62 -74.94
CA PHE A 7 -1.69 -64.65 -73.97
C PHE A 7 -0.72 -64.45 -72.77
N LEU A 8 -1.25 -64.34 -71.55
CA LEU A 8 -0.70 -64.80 -70.25
C LEU A 8 0.75 -64.50 -69.77
N LYS A 9 0.82 -64.35 -68.44
CA LYS A 9 1.81 -64.93 -67.47
C LYS A 9 3.18 -64.23 -67.31
N THR A 10 3.44 -63.58 -66.17
CA THR A 10 3.97 -64.04 -64.86
C THR A 10 5.51 -64.03 -64.73
N SER A 11 5.96 -63.48 -63.59
CA SER A 11 7.10 -63.90 -62.74
C SER A 11 8.50 -63.25 -62.87
N ALA A 12 9.04 -62.97 -61.67
CA ALA A 12 10.40 -63.18 -61.17
C ALA A 12 11.42 -62.00 -61.11
N THR A 13 11.52 -61.45 -59.89
CA THR A 13 12.73 -61.24 -59.04
C THR A 13 14.09 -60.74 -59.57
N ALA A 14 14.51 -59.63 -58.94
CA ALA A 14 15.73 -59.44 -58.12
C ALA A 14 16.94 -58.63 -58.64
N ALA A 15 17.39 -57.78 -57.70
CA ALA A 15 18.76 -57.31 -57.40
C ALA A 15 19.32 -56.04 -58.08
N GLY A 16 19.58 -55.04 -57.24
CA GLY A 16 20.94 -54.49 -57.07
C GLY A 16 21.26 -53.15 -57.73
N ALA A 17 21.41 -52.11 -56.91
CA ALA A 17 22.62 -51.27 -56.78
C ALA A 17 22.27 -49.83 -56.39
N ALA A 18 22.91 -49.40 -55.29
CA ALA A 18 22.84 -48.07 -54.72
C ALA A 18 23.46 -47.01 -55.64
N LEU A 19 22.90 -45.79 -55.61
CA LEU A 19 23.64 -44.55 -55.88
C LEU A 19 23.02 -43.41 -55.07
N PHE A 20 23.84 -42.85 -54.19
CA PHE A 20 23.58 -41.68 -53.35
C PHE A 20 23.26 -40.45 -54.22
N ALA A 21 22.06 -39.88 -54.07
CA ALA A 21 21.77 -38.54 -54.54
C ALA A 21 21.75 -37.58 -53.33
N ALA A 22 22.78 -36.74 -53.25
CA ALA A 22 22.89 -35.67 -52.27
C ALA A 22 21.67 -34.72 -52.37
N ARG A 23 20.83 -34.72 -51.34
CA ARG A 23 19.79 -33.70 -51.13
C ARG A 23 20.45 -32.48 -50.48
N MET A 24 20.61 -31.40 -51.25
CA MET A 24 20.85 -30.08 -50.67
C MET A 24 19.65 -29.67 -49.79
N PRO A 25 19.87 -29.26 -48.54
CA PRO A 25 18.79 -28.72 -47.72
C PRO A 25 18.40 -27.33 -48.25
N ARG A 26 17.11 -27.18 -48.60
CA ARG A 26 16.49 -25.87 -48.80
C ARG A 26 16.51 -25.13 -47.47
N LEU A 27 17.40 -24.14 -47.33
CA LEU A 27 17.32 -23.16 -46.26
C LEU A 27 16.06 -22.31 -46.47
N PHE A 28 14.97 -22.69 -45.81
CA PHE A 28 13.93 -21.72 -45.46
C PHE A 28 14.42 -20.98 -44.23
N ALA A 29 14.88 -19.75 -44.42
CA ALA A 29 15.08 -18.82 -43.32
C ALA A 29 13.70 -18.50 -42.71
N GLN A 30 13.39 -19.09 -41.58
CA GLN A 30 12.37 -18.55 -40.68
C GLN A 30 12.88 -17.19 -40.19
N GLN A 31 12.36 -16.10 -40.77
CA GLN A 31 12.39 -14.82 -40.08
C GLN A 31 11.51 -14.95 -38.84
N ALA A 32 12.13 -15.29 -37.72
CA ALA A 32 11.52 -15.12 -36.41
C ALA A 32 11.26 -13.62 -36.24
N SER A 33 10.00 -13.21 -36.38
CA SER A 33 9.56 -11.90 -35.94
C SER A 33 9.80 -11.82 -34.43
N THR A 34 10.84 -11.12 -34.01
CA THR A 34 10.97 -10.64 -32.64
C THR A 34 9.91 -9.57 -32.43
N GLN A 35 8.66 -10.00 -32.22
CA GLN A 35 7.71 -9.15 -31.53
C GLN A 35 8.22 -9.09 -30.09
N GLN A 36 8.92 -7.99 -29.80
CA GLN A 36 9.31 -7.63 -28.45
C GLN A 36 8.02 -7.51 -27.65
N GLU A 37 7.79 -8.45 -26.73
CA GLU A 37 6.69 -8.34 -25.79
C GLU A 37 6.78 -6.96 -25.12
N PRO A 38 5.66 -6.22 -24.98
CA PRO A 38 5.69 -4.95 -24.28
C PRO A 38 6.27 -5.19 -22.88
N ALA A 39 7.24 -4.36 -22.48
CA ALA A 39 7.86 -4.45 -21.16
C ALA A 39 6.76 -4.53 -20.09
N ALA A 40 6.85 -5.52 -19.20
CA ALA A 40 5.91 -5.68 -18.11
C ALA A 40 5.85 -4.38 -17.30
N GLN A 41 4.63 -3.90 -17.00
CA GLN A 41 4.45 -2.72 -16.17
C GLN A 41 5.10 -2.96 -14.79
N PRO A 42 5.78 -1.95 -14.20
CA PRO A 42 6.41 -2.12 -12.90
C PRO A 42 5.38 -2.52 -11.85
N SER A 43 5.77 -3.36 -10.89
CA SER A 43 4.93 -3.65 -9.74
C SER A 43 4.63 -2.38 -8.93
N LEU A 44 3.62 -2.43 -8.07
CA LEU A 44 3.28 -1.32 -7.17
C LEU A 44 4.52 -0.84 -6.39
N ILE A 45 5.22 -1.79 -5.76
CA ILE A 45 6.43 -1.55 -4.96
C ILE A 45 7.52 -0.91 -5.82
N GLN A 46 7.77 -1.43 -7.03
CA GLN A 46 8.76 -0.86 -7.95
C GLN A 46 8.43 0.59 -8.34
N SER A 47 7.15 0.90 -8.55
CA SER A 47 6.70 2.26 -8.87
C SER A 47 6.94 3.22 -7.70
N PHE A 48 6.63 2.80 -6.48
CA PHE A 48 6.93 3.57 -5.27
C PHE A 48 8.43 3.73 -5.04
N HIS A 49 9.23 2.68 -5.22
CA HIS A 49 10.67 2.74 -5.08
C HIS A 49 11.32 3.67 -6.09
N ALA A 50 10.88 3.62 -7.35
CA ALA A 50 11.34 4.54 -8.39
C ALA A 50 11.00 6.00 -8.06
N ALA A 51 9.78 6.27 -7.59
CA ALA A 51 9.37 7.61 -7.18
C ALA A 51 10.13 8.08 -5.93
N GLY A 52 10.30 7.21 -4.93
CA GLY A 52 11.01 7.53 -3.68
C GLY A 52 12.48 7.90 -3.91
N ALA A 53 13.09 7.34 -4.97
CA ALA A 53 14.44 7.67 -5.38
C ALA A 53 14.61 9.06 -6.02
N THR A 54 13.55 9.82 -6.28
CA THR A 54 13.67 11.14 -6.94
C THR A 54 12.79 12.23 -6.33
N THR A 55 11.68 11.87 -5.69
CA THR A 55 10.70 12.84 -5.17
C THR A 55 11.27 13.64 -4.00
N PRO A 56 11.26 14.98 -4.07
CA PRO A 56 11.66 15.84 -2.95
C PRO A 56 10.73 15.67 -1.75
N ILE A 57 11.27 15.89 -0.55
CA ILE A 57 10.47 15.96 0.68
C ILE A 57 10.03 17.41 0.90
N LYS A 58 8.72 17.64 0.91
CA LYS A 58 8.09 18.90 1.32
C LYS A 58 7.95 18.90 2.83
N THR A 59 8.59 19.87 3.48
CA THR A 59 8.49 20.08 4.92
C THR A 59 7.49 21.18 5.22
N THR A 60 6.49 20.87 6.05
CA THR A 60 5.48 21.82 6.53
C THR A 60 5.58 21.92 8.05
N LYS A 61 5.83 23.13 8.57
CA LYS A 61 5.84 23.40 10.00
C LYS A 61 4.40 23.34 10.54
N LEU A 62 4.12 22.43 11.49
CA LEU A 62 2.81 22.33 12.15
C LEU A 62 2.79 23.16 13.44
N THR A 63 3.85 23.06 14.23
CA THR A 63 4.12 23.87 15.44
C THR A 63 5.61 24.21 15.50
N ASP A 64 6.09 24.80 16.59
CA ASP A 64 7.53 25.01 16.78
C ASP A 64 8.33 23.71 16.96
N THR A 65 7.68 22.64 17.42
CA THR A 65 8.31 21.34 17.69
C THR A 65 7.85 20.22 16.75
N VAL A 66 6.73 20.37 16.04
CA VAL A 66 6.16 19.31 15.19
C VAL A 66 6.11 19.73 13.72
N PHE A 67 6.57 18.84 12.84
CA PHE A 67 6.70 19.06 11.40
C PHE A 67 6.11 17.88 10.63
N LEU A 68 5.46 18.19 9.50
CA LEU A 68 4.98 17.24 8.51
C LEU A 68 5.99 17.15 7.37
N LEU A 69 6.42 15.95 7.04
CA LEU A 69 7.22 15.62 5.86
C LEU A 69 6.34 14.87 4.86
N GLN A 70 6.15 15.45 3.67
CA GLN A 70 5.38 14.85 2.57
C GLN A 70 6.29 14.52 1.40
N GLY A 71 6.09 13.34 0.80
CA GLY A 71 6.86 12.86 -0.33
C GLY A 71 6.17 11.67 -0.98
N VAL A 72 6.91 10.58 -1.17
CA VAL A 72 6.36 9.31 -1.65
C VAL A 72 5.97 8.45 -0.45
N GLY A 73 4.90 7.67 -0.59
CA GLY A 73 4.40 6.80 0.48
C GLY A 73 3.46 7.54 1.44
N GLY A 74 3.45 7.09 2.69
CA GLY A 74 2.72 7.75 3.77
C GLY A 74 3.34 9.09 4.16
N ASN A 75 2.50 9.99 4.65
CA ASN A 75 2.95 11.20 5.35
C ASN A 75 3.75 10.79 6.59
N VAL A 76 4.77 11.60 6.91
CA VAL A 76 5.63 11.41 8.06
C VAL A 76 5.49 12.60 8.99
N VAL A 77 5.43 12.38 10.30
CA VAL A 77 5.49 13.45 11.31
C VAL A 77 6.79 13.37 12.08
N VAL A 78 7.41 14.52 12.35
CA VAL A 78 8.64 14.63 13.12
C VAL A 78 8.42 15.60 14.28
N HIS A 79 8.68 15.14 15.49
CA HIS A 79 8.84 15.97 16.67
C HIS A 79 10.34 16.23 16.92
N ILE A 80 10.71 17.48 17.22
CA ILE A 80 12.08 17.90 17.53
C ILE A 80 12.17 18.49 18.94
N GLY A 81 13.31 18.30 19.59
CA GLY A 81 13.63 18.93 20.86
C GLY A 81 14.98 18.46 21.44
N PRO A 82 15.37 18.94 22.63
CA PRO A 82 16.67 18.64 23.24
C PRO A 82 16.93 17.15 23.49
N ASP A 83 15.90 16.33 23.68
CA ASP A 83 16.02 14.87 23.84
C ASP A 83 16.25 14.13 22.52
N GLY A 84 16.12 14.82 21.38
CA GLY A 84 16.32 14.30 20.04
C GLY A 84 15.11 14.44 19.14
N LYS A 85 15.17 13.77 17.99
CA LYS A 85 14.03 13.66 17.07
C LYS A 85 13.26 12.37 17.33
N LEU A 86 11.94 12.50 17.29
CA LEU A 86 10.98 11.41 17.24
C LEU A 86 10.23 11.50 15.90
N MET A 87 10.13 10.37 15.21
CA MET A 87 9.50 10.26 13.88
C MET A 87 8.32 9.29 13.92
N ILE A 88 7.24 9.63 13.22
CA ILE A 88 6.10 8.76 12.97
C ILE A 88 6.15 8.33 11.50
N ASP A 89 6.19 7.01 11.28
CA ASP A 89 6.41 6.33 10.00
C ASP A 89 7.73 6.68 9.32
N SER A 90 8.14 5.88 8.33
CA SER A 90 9.47 5.96 7.70
C SER A 90 9.45 6.04 6.17
N SER A 91 8.26 6.18 5.57
CA SER A 91 8.09 6.20 4.11
C SER A 91 8.64 4.92 3.46
N VAL A 92 8.97 4.98 2.17
CA VAL A 92 9.57 3.89 1.39
C VAL A 92 11.10 3.91 1.48
N ALA A 93 11.75 2.75 1.36
CA ALA A 93 13.19 2.61 1.57
C ALA A 93 14.04 3.56 0.71
N THR A 94 13.66 3.77 -0.55
CA THR A 94 14.42 4.63 -1.49
C THR A 94 14.28 6.12 -1.20
N ALA A 95 13.31 6.53 -0.37
CA ALA A 95 13.15 7.89 0.10
C ALA A 95 14.08 8.22 1.29
N ALA A 96 14.64 7.22 1.97
CA ALA A 96 15.42 7.37 3.19
C ALA A 96 16.55 8.43 3.11
N PRO A 97 17.34 8.55 2.02
CA PRO A 97 18.36 9.60 1.92
C PRO A 97 17.77 11.02 2.02
N ARG A 98 16.63 11.29 1.38
CA ARG A 98 15.98 12.61 1.40
C ARG A 98 15.24 12.87 2.70
N ILE A 99 14.68 11.83 3.31
CA ILE A 99 14.12 11.92 4.67
C ILE A 99 15.22 12.30 5.66
N ARG A 100 16.39 11.64 5.62
CA ARG A 100 17.53 12.00 6.47
C ARG A 100 18.00 13.43 6.25
N GLU A 101 18.12 13.86 5.00
CA GLU A 101 18.44 15.25 4.67
C GLU A 101 17.42 16.24 5.25
N ALA A 102 16.12 15.92 5.17
CA ALA A 102 15.07 16.75 5.78
C ALA A 102 15.19 16.79 7.32
N LEU A 103 15.46 15.65 7.96
CA LEU A 103 15.66 15.55 9.41
C LEU A 103 16.87 16.36 9.90
N GLU A 104 17.97 16.37 9.15
CA GLU A 104 19.18 17.16 9.44
C GLU A 104 18.93 18.67 9.30
N LYS A 105 18.12 19.08 8.33
CA LYS A 105 17.72 20.49 8.14
C LYS A 105 16.77 21.01 9.21
N LEU A 106 15.94 20.13 9.77
CA LEU A 106 14.98 20.50 10.81
C LEU A 106 15.67 20.84 12.14
N ASP A 107 16.63 20.02 12.54
CA ASP A 107 17.26 20.10 13.85
C ASP A 107 18.56 19.29 13.88
N ALA A 108 19.52 19.69 14.72
CA ALA A 108 20.85 19.07 14.80
C ALA A 108 20.93 17.86 15.75
N HIS A 109 19.95 17.64 16.62
CA HIS A 109 19.95 16.52 17.57
C HIS A 109 19.76 15.18 16.82
N PRO A 110 20.18 14.03 17.37
CA PRO A 110 20.02 12.76 16.66
C PRO A 110 18.57 12.31 16.55
N LEU A 111 18.26 11.48 15.55
CA LEU A 111 17.04 10.67 15.55
C LEU A 111 17.15 9.61 16.65
N LYS A 112 16.14 9.55 17.53
CA LYS A 112 16.12 8.64 18.69
C LYS A 112 15.00 7.62 18.63
N LEU A 113 13.83 8.03 18.13
CA LEU A 113 12.64 7.20 18.15
C LEU A 113 11.94 7.21 16.80
N LEU A 114 11.52 6.04 16.35
CA LEU A 114 10.61 5.85 15.24
C LEU A 114 9.38 5.08 15.75
N ILE A 115 8.20 5.58 15.45
CA ILE A 115 6.94 4.93 15.78
C ILE A 115 6.22 4.59 14.47
N ASN A 116 5.84 3.32 14.28
CA ASN A 116 5.03 2.95 13.12
C ASN A 116 3.55 2.99 13.45
N THR A 117 2.75 3.59 12.56
CA THR A 117 1.29 3.64 12.68
C THR A 117 0.65 2.29 12.38
N HIS A 118 1.18 1.57 11.39
CA HIS A 118 0.75 0.23 11.00
C HIS A 118 1.84 -0.44 10.15
N TRP A 119 1.56 -1.62 9.60
CA TRP A 119 2.60 -2.45 8.96
C TRP A 119 2.88 -2.15 7.49
N HIS A 120 2.01 -1.43 6.75
CA HIS A 120 2.17 -1.32 5.29
C HIS A 120 3.51 -0.71 4.89
N PHE A 121 4.01 -1.17 3.74
CA PHE A 121 5.37 -0.92 3.29
C PHE A 121 5.64 0.57 3.07
N ASP A 122 4.67 1.35 2.62
CA ASP A 122 4.82 2.78 2.38
C ASP A 122 4.88 3.62 3.66
N HIS A 123 4.74 2.99 4.82
CA HIS A 123 4.95 3.55 6.15
C HIS A 123 6.17 2.95 6.87
N THR A 124 6.62 1.75 6.49
CA THR A 124 7.59 0.95 7.26
C THR A 124 8.83 0.52 6.50
N ASP A 125 8.88 0.64 5.18
CA ASP A 125 9.99 0.14 4.36
C ASP A 125 11.29 0.95 4.59
N GLY A 126 11.18 2.20 5.03
CA GLY A 126 12.31 3.01 5.51
C GLY A 126 12.87 2.63 6.89
N ASN A 127 12.24 1.70 7.62
CA ASN A 127 12.57 1.41 9.03
C ASN A 127 14.04 1.03 9.24
N ALA A 128 14.59 0.14 8.41
CA ALA A 128 15.98 -0.31 8.56
C ALA A 128 16.97 0.86 8.43
N ALA A 129 16.70 1.81 7.53
CA ALA A 129 17.56 2.98 7.34
C ALA A 129 17.44 3.98 8.51
N MET A 130 16.25 4.13 9.09
CA MET A 130 16.08 4.96 10.29
C MET A 130 16.70 4.32 11.53
N HIS A 131 16.64 2.99 11.64
CA HIS A 131 17.32 2.25 12.71
C HIS A 131 18.83 2.39 12.62
N ASP A 132 19.42 2.24 11.42
CA ASP A 132 20.85 2.50 11.17
C ASP A 132 21.25 3.95 11.52
N ALA A 133 20.33 4.90 11.34
CA ALA A 133 20.52 6.29 11.74
C ALA A 133 20.36 6.54 13.26
N GLY A 134 20.09 5.50 14.07
CA GLY A 134 20.04 5.56 15.52
C GLY A 134 18.64 5.49 16.14
N ALA A 135 17.58 5.31 15.35
CA ALA A 135 16.23 5.20 15.87
C ALA A 135 15.98 3.87 16.60
N PHE A 136 15.40 3.95 17.79
CA PHE A 136 14.69 2.84 18.42
C PHE A 136 13.26 2.80 17.87
N ILE A 137 12.81 1.66 17.38
CA ILE A 137 11.53 1.49 16.70
C ILE A 137 10.50 0.92 17.68
N VAL A 138 9.35 1.57 17.77
CA VAL A 138 8.18 1.16 18.56
C VAL A 138 6.98 1.01 17.64
N ALA A 139 6.16 -0.01 17.85
CA ALA A 139 4.91 -0.17 17.12
C ALA A 139 3.89 -0.99 17.94
N HIS A 140 2.69 -1.16 17.40
CA HIS A 140 1.76 -2.16 17.93
C HIS A 140 2.31 -3.59 17.75
N GLU A 141 1.94 -4.55 18.61
CA GLU A 141 2.44 -5.92 18.50
C GLU A 141 2.11 -6.59 17.16
N ASN A 142 0.91 -6.31 16.61
CA ASN A 142 0.51 -6.83 15.30
C ASN A 142 1.38 -6.24 14.19
N THR A 143 1.81 -4.99 14.29
CA THR A 143 2.76 -4.41 13.32
C THR A 143 4.05 -5.22 13.29
N ARG A 144 4.62 -5.54 14.45
CA ARG A 144 5.83 -6.38 14.53
C ARG A 144 5.60 -7.77 13.95
N LEU A 145 4.47 -8.41 14.28
CA LEU A 145 4.12 -9.73 13.77
C LEU A 145 4.01 -9.72 12.22
N ARG A 146 3.27 -8.75 11.67
CA ARG A 146 3.05 -8.58 10.23
C ARG A 146 4.36 -8.34 9.49
N LEU A 147 5.23 -7.46 10.01
CA LEU A 147 6.56 -7.21 9.43
C LEU A 147 7.48 -8.44 9.49
N SER A 148 7.30 -9.32 10.47
CA SER A 148 8.14 -10.52 10.64
C SER A 148 7.72 -11.72 9.78
N THR A 149 6.61 -11.62 9.03
CA THR A 149 6.04 -12.72 8.26
C THR A 149 5.60 -12.27 6.86
N THR A 150 5.51 -13.19 5.90
CA THR A 150 5.02 -12.87 4.56
C THR A 150 3.56 -12.42 4.64
N GLN A 151 3.26 -11.27 4.04
CA GLN A 151 1.88 -10.77 3.90
C GLN A 151 1.46 -10.78 2.44
N THR A 152 0.18 -11.06 2.19
CA THR A 152 -0.42 -10.91 0.86
C THR A 152 -1.61 -9.99 0.98
N VAL A 153 -1.58 -8.87 0.26
CA VAL A 153 -2.68 -7.90 0.17
C VAL A 153 -3.45 -8.19 -1.11
N LYS A 154 -4.58 -8.90 -0.99
CA LYS A 154 -5.32 -9.44 -2.14
C LYS A 154 -5.80 -8.37 -3.10
N ILE A 155 -6.36 -7.28 -2.57
CA ILE A 155 -6.92 -6.18 -3.38
C ILE A 155 -5.84 -5.45 -4.21
N LEU A 156 -4.58 -5.53 -3.80
CA LEU A 156 -3.43 -5.01 -4.55
C LEU A 156 -2.74 -6.07 -5.42
N ASN A 157 -3.17 -7.33 -5.32
CA ASN A 157 -2.49 -8.49 -5.91
C ASN A 157 -0.97 -8.48 -5.63
N ALA A 158 -0.61 -8.19 -4.39
CA ALA A 158 0.78 -7.98 -3.97
C ALA A 158 1.14 -8.86 -2.78
N THR A 159 2.34 -9.44 -2.82
CA THR A 159 2.93 -10.21 -1.72
C THR A 159 4.20 -9.51 -1.24
N PHE A 160 4.27 -9.29 0.06
CA PHE A 160 5.37 -8.65 0.75
C PHE A 160 6.12 -9.72 1.55
N PRO A 161 7.41 -9.95 1.28
CA PRO A 161 8.22 -10.83 2.13
C PRO A 161 8.40 -10.22 3.53
N PRO A 162 8.84 -11.01 4.52
CA PRO A 162 9.23 -10.49 5.82
C PRO A 162 10.27 -9.37 5.67
N SER A 163 10.11 -8.32 6.48
CA SER A 163 11.09 -7.25 6.56
C SER A 163 12.40 -7.75 7.16
N PRO A 164 13.55 -7.12 6.83
CA PRO A 164 14.82 -7.44 7.47
C PRO A 164 14.74 -7.26 8.98
N THR A 165 15.52 -8.02 9.77
CA THR A 165 15.54 -7.92 11.23
C THR A 165 15.77 -6.49 11.73
N ALA A 166 16.59 -5.70 11.03
CA ALA A 166 16.88 -4.30 11.35
C ALA A 166 15.67 -3.36 11.18
N ALA A 167 14.64 -3.76 10.44
CA ALA A 167 13.41 -2.99 10.25
C ALA A 167 12.32 -3.33 11.29
N LEU A 168 12.51 -4.35 12.13
CA LEU A 168 11.48 -4.83 13.05
C LEU A 168 11.42 -3.95 14.33
N PRO A 169 10.21 -3.57 14.81
CA PRO A 169 10.03 -2.79 16.03
C PRO A 169 10.67 -3.43 17.27
N GLN A 170 11.63 -2.78 17.95
CA GLN A 170 12.31 -3.37 19.10
C GLN A 170 11.47 -3.39 20.38
N ALA A 171 10.45 -2.53 20.49
CA ALA A 171 9.43 -2.62 21.53
C ALA A 171 8.03 -2.55 20.95
N THR A 172 7.08 -3.15 21.67
CA THR A 172 5.67 -3.19 21.27
C THR A 172 4.75 -2.81 22.42
N PHE A 173 3.53 -2.40 22.07
CA PHE A 173 2.41 -2.20 23.00
C PHE A 173 1.13 -2.83 22.44
N LEU A 174 0.10 -2.95 23.30
CA LEU A 174 -1.13 -3.70 23.02
C LEU A 174 -2.37 -2.84 22.77
N ASP A 175 -2.55 -1.77 23.54
CA ASP A 175 -3.77 -0.95 23.46
C ASP A 175 -3.38 0.52 23.42
N LYS A 176 -2.90 1.04 24.55
CA LYS A 176 -2.46 2.44 24.66
C LYS A 176 -1.06 2.53 25.24
N GLN A 177 -0.30 3.48 24.72
CA GLN A 177 1.00 3.85 25.27
C GLN A 177 1.05 5.37 25.41
N LYS A 178 1.62 5.82 26.52
CA LYS A 178 1.91 7.24 26.76
C LYS A 178 3.41 7.42 26.83
N LEU A 179 3.92 8.44 26.15
CA LEU A 179 5.32 8.84 26.15
C LEU A 179 5.41 10.31 26.57
N PHE A 180 6.37 10.64 27.42
CA PHE A 180 6.77 12.02 27.65
C PHE A 180 8.05 12.23 26.87
N TYR A 181 8.03 13.19 25.95
CA TYR A 181 9.16 13.45 25.06
C TYR A 181 9.35 14.97 24.97
N ASP A 182 10.48 15.47 25.47
CA ASP A 182 10.70 16.90 25.70
C ASP A 182 9.55 17.56 26.49
N ASN A 183 8.84 18.49 25.87
CA ASN A 183 7.72 19.22 26.47
C ASN A 183 6.35 18.70 26.01
N ASP A 184 6.28 17.56 25.32
CA ASP A 184 5.02 16.99 24.82
C ASP A 184 4.65 15.67 25.53
N GLU A 185 3.35 15.45 25.63
CA GLU A 185 2.75 14.20 26.07
C GLU A 185 2.15 13.51 24.84
N ILE A 186 2.79 12.42 24.41
CA ILE A 186 2.46 11.71 23.17
C ILE A 186 1.67 10.46 23.50
N HIS A 187 0.45 10.36 22.97
CA HIS A 187 -0.44 9.22 23.17
C HIS A 187 -0.49 8.38 21.91
N LEU A 188 -0.21 7.10 22.04
CA LEU A 188 -0.41 6.08 21.01
C LEU A 188 -1.64 5.27 21.41
N ALA A 189 -2.57 5.04 20.49
CA ALA A 189 -3.75 4.23 20.76
C ALA A 189 -4.06 3.34 19.55
N HIS A 190 -4.24 2.05 19.81
CA HIS A 190 -4.61 1.05 18.83
C HIS A 190 -6.08 1.17 18.45
N THR A 191 -6.34 1.10 17.15
CA THR A 191 -7.68 1.02 16.57
C THR A 191 -7.82 -0.35 15.91
N PRO A 192 -8.52 -1.31 16.54
CA PRO A 192 -8.60 -2.66 16.02
C PRO A 192 -9.47 -2.75 14.75
N ASN A 193 -8.97 -3.50 13.77
CA ASN A 193 -9.67 -3.91 12.56
C ASN A 193 -10.18 -2.74 11.70
N ALA A 194 -9.39 -1.68 11.56
CA ALA A 194 -9.73 -0.51 10.77
C ALA A 194 -9.16 -0.63 9.35
N HIS A 195 -8.03 -0.01 9.07
CA HIS A 195 -7.32 -0.18 7.80
C HIS A 195 -6.63 -1.55 7.75
N THR A 196 -6.03 -1.95 8.86
CA THR A 196 -5.43 -3.25 9.16
C THR A 196 -5.87 -3.73 10.56
N ASP A 197 -5.27 -4.79 11.08
CA ASP A 197 -5.38 -5.19 12.49
C ASP A 197 -4.33 -4.53 13.40
N SER A 198 -3.52 -3.64 12.87
CA SER A 198 -2.33 -3.08 13.53
C SER A 198 -2.34 -1.56 13.67
N ASP A 199 -3.43 -0.90 13.28
CA ASP A 199 -3.47 0.56 13.17
C ASP A 199 -3.42 1.25 14.51
N ILE A 200 -2.65 2.33 14.58
CA ILE A 200 -2.65 3.26 15.70
C ILE A 200 -2.82 4.68 15.17
N TYR A 201 -3.43 5.56 15.98
CA TYR A 201 -3.22 6.99 15.84
C TYR A 201 -2.26 7.50 16.92
N VAL A 202 -1.61 8.63 16.62
CA VAL A 202 -0.64 9.29 17.49
C VAL A 202 -1.10 10.70 17.77
N HIS A 203 -1.29 11.05 19.04
CA HIS A 203 -1.71 12.38 19.48
C HIS A 203 -0.59 13.06 20.26
N PHE A 204 -0.10 14.18 19.74
CA PHE A 204 0.84 15.10 20.39
C PHE A 204 0.01 16.12 21.18
N ALA A 205 -0.24 15.86 22.46
CA ALA A 205 -1.26 16.56 23.23
C ALA A 205 -0.97 18.06 23.39
N ASN A 206 0.29 18.42 23.65
CA ASN A 206 0.68 19.82 23.86
C ASN A 206 0.85 20.56 22.52
N ALA A 207 1.32 19.87 21.47
CA ALA A 207 1.35 20.44 20.12
C ALA A 207 -0.05 20.57 19.47
N ASN A 208 -1.07 19.89 20.00
CA ASN A 208 -2.41 19.77 19.41
C ASN A 208 -2.35 19.29 17.94
N VAL A 209 -1.60 18.20 17.73
CA VAL A 209 -1.44 17.53 16.42
C VAL A 209 -1.81 16.05 16.57
N ILE A 210 -2.59 15.52 15.64
CA ILE A 210 -2.87 14.08 15.56
C ILE A 210 -2.33 13.55 14.22
N HIS A 211 -1.56 12.47 14.25
CA HIS A 211 -1.31 11.67 13.06
C HIS A 211 -2.24 10.45 13.08
N ALA A 212 -3.15 10.39 12.10
CA ALA A 212 -4.17 9.35 12.05
C ALA A 212 -3.70 8.04 11.40
N GLY A 213 -2.46 7.98 10.88
CA GLY A 213 -2.06 6.93 9.94
C GLY A 213 -3.10 6.73 8.85
N ASP A 214 -3.25 5.51 8.39
CA ASP A 214 -4.20 5.14 7.35
C ASP A 214 -5.65 4.98 7.85
N LEU A 215 -5.96 5.42 9.07
CA LEU A 215 -7.36 5.71 9.44
C LEU A 215 -7.93 6.87 8.59
N TRP A 216 -7.07 7.64 7.91
CA TRP A 216 -7.51 8.71 7.04
C TRP A 216 -6.70 8.82 5.74
N PHE A 217 -7.43 8.68 4.62
CA PHE A 217 -6.98 9.03 3.27
C PHE A 217 -7.68 10.31 2.83
N ASN A 218 -6.98 11.45 2.86
CA ASN A 218 -7.60 12.75 2.62
C ASN A 218 -7.76 13.01 1.11
N GLY A 219 -9.01 12.96 0.65
CA GLY A 219 -9.39 13.27 -0.73
C GLY A 219 -9.49 12.06 -1.67
N THR A 220 -9.37 10.82 -1.18
CA THR A 220 -9.54 9.60 -1.97
C THR A 220 -10.26 8.51 -1.19
N TYR A 221 -10.84 7.52 -1.89
CA TYR A 221 -11.28 6.29 -1.21
C TYR A 221 -10.07 5.61 -0.54
N PRO A 222 -10.25 5.08 0.69
CA PRO A 222 -9.17 4.39 1.37
C PRO A 222 -8.95 3.01 0.79
N LEU A 223 -7.71 2.55 0.90
CA LEU A 223 -7.46 1.12 0.97
C LEU A 223 -7.98 0.65 2.33
N ILE A 224 -8.67 -0.48 2.37
CA ILE A 224 -8.99 -1.20 3.61
C ILE A 224 -8.47 -2.61 3.37
N ASP A 225 -7.45 -3.03 4.12
CA ASP A 225 -6.78 -4.30 3.90
C ASP A 225 -7.46 -5.42 4.68
N ASP A 226 -8.53 -5.95 4.08
CA ASP A 226 -9.27 -7.12 4.58
C ASP A 226 -8.36 -8.33 4.84
N SER A 227 -7.26 -8.44 4.11
CA SER A 227 -6.30 -9.54 4.20
C SER A 227 -5.44 -9.47 5.47
N SER A 228 -5.30 -8.27 6.05
CA SER A 228 -4.72 -8.06 7.39
C SER A 228 -5.76 -7.64 8.43
N GLY A 229 -7.06 -7.85 8.17
CA GLY A 229 -8.13 -7.70 9.16
C GLY A 229 -8.82 -6.33 9.18
N GLY A 230 -8.59 -5.48 8.19
CA GLY A 230 -9.28 -4.21 8.03
C GLY A 230 -10.76 -4.37 7.69
N THR A 231 -11.60 -3.43 8.16
CA THR A 231 -13.04 -3.41 7.91
C THR A 231 -13.58 -2.00 7.75
N ILE A 232 -14.64 -1.82 6.95
CA ILE A 232 -15.31 -0.52 6.82
C ILE A 232 -15.85 0.00 8.16
N ASN A 233 -16.38 -0.89 9.00
CA ASN A 233 -16.90 -0.52 10.31
C ASN A 233 -15.78 -0.13 11.28
N GLY A 234 -14.61 -0.77 11.20
CA GLY A 234 -13.45 -0.38 11.99
C GLY A 234 -12.86 0.96 11.56
N MET A 235 -12.82 1.23 10.25
CA MET A 235 -12.43 2.56 9.75
C MET A 235 -13.34 3.65 10.30
N ILE A 236 -14.66 3.46 10.25
CA ILE A 236 -15.62 4.42 10.81
C ILE A 236 -15.38 4.63 12.31
N ARG A 237 -15.19 3.56 13.09
CA ARG A 237 -14.91 3.66 14.54
C ARG A 237 -13.60 4.39 14.82
N GLY A 238 -12.53 4.06 14.11
CA GLY A 238 -11.22 4.71 14.27
C GLY A 238 -11.27 6.20 13.96
N VAL A 239 -11.97 6.57 12.89
CA VAL A 239 -12.19 7.97 12.55
C VAL A 239 -13.03 8.68 13.63
N ASP A 240 -14.08 8.04 14.14
CA ASP A 240 -14.90 8.58 15.24
C ASP A 240 -14.06 8.84 16.51
N GLU A 241 -13.10 7.96 16.83
CA GLU A 241 -12.15 8.15 17.94
C GLU A 241 -11.26 9.38 17.74
N VAL A 242 -10.68 9.56 16.55
CA VAL A 242 -9.83 10.72 16.23
C VAL A 242 -10.65 12.02 16.26
N ILE A 243 -11.87 12.02 15.72
CA ILE A 243 -12.79 13.18 15.76
C ILE A 243 -13.13 13.56 17.21
N ALA A 244 -13.31 12.57 18.09
CA ALA A 244 -13.63 12.81 19.50
C ALA A 244 -12.47 13.47 20.27
N LEU A 245 -11.22 13.22 19.86
CA LEU A 245 -10.03 13.82 20.46
C LEU A 245 -9.75 15.23 19.94
N ALA A 246 -10.06 15.50 18.67
CA ALA A 246 -9.76 16.77 18.03
C ALA A 246 -10.66 17.91 18.53
N ASP A 247 -10.09 19.10 18.67
CA ASP A 247 -10.80 20.37 18.75
C ASP A 247 -10.73 21.14 17.42
N ASP A 248 -11.30 22.34 17.38
CA ASP A 248 -11.36 23.16 16.16
C ASP A 248 -9.97 23.72 15.73
N LYS A 249 -8.94 23.55 16.57
CA LYS A 249 -7.57 24.00 16.31
C LYS A 249 -6.61 22.83 16.05
N THR A 250 -7.05 21.59 16.27
CA THR A 250 -6.24 20.40 16.05
C THR A 250 -5.86 20.27 14.58
N LYS A 251 -4.56 20.15 14.32
CA LYS A 251 -4.06 19.77 12.99
C LYS A 251 -4.05 18.24 12.90
N ILE A 252 -4.69 17.69 11.86
CA ILE A 252 -4.77 16.24 11.69
C ILE A 252 -4.00 15.85 10.42
N VAL A 253 -3.00 15.00 10.59
CA VAL A 253 -2.16 14.47 9.51
C VAL A 253 -2.73 13.11 9.07
N PRO A 254 -3.26 13.00 7.84
CA PRO A 254 -3.67 11.71 7.29
C PRO A 254 -2.45 10.86 6.97
N GLY A 255 -2.63 9.54 6.83
CA GLY A 255 -1.62 8.67 6.25
C GLY A 255 -1.31 9.05 4.80
N HIS A 256 -2.34 9.43 4.04
CA HIS A 256 -2.18 9.94 2.68
C HIS A 256 -3.00 11.19 2.37
N GLY A 257 -2.40 12.10 1.60
CA GLY A 257 -3.04 13.35 1.15
C GLY A 257 -2.55 14.57 1.91
N GLU A 258 -3.23 15.70 1.70
CA GLU A 258 -2.87 16.97 2.32
C GLU A 258 -3.21 16.98 3.82
N LEU A 259 -2.47 17.81 4.57
CA LEU A 259 -2.84 18.16 5.95
C LEU A 259 -4.29 18.63 6.00
N GLY A 260 -5.03 18.22 7.03
CA GLY A 260 -6.38 18.72 7.25
C GLY A 260 -6.71 18.94 8.72
N ASP A 261 -8.01 19.00 8.98
CA ASP A 261 -8.60 19.35 10.27
C ASP A 261 -9.78 18.43 10.60
N LYS A 262 -10.44 18.72 11.73
CA LYS A 262 -11.61 17.96 12.20
C LYS A 262 -12.77 17.97 11.20
N ALA A 263 -12.98 19.07 10.46
CA ALA A 263 -14.08 19.19 9.51
C ALA A 263 -13.82 18.34 8.26
N ALA A 264 -12.60 18.36 7.75
CA ALA A 264 -12.18 17.51 6.63
C ALA A 264 -12.27 16.01 7.00
N LEU A 265 -11.83 15.64 8.21
CA LEU A 265 -11.95 14.27 8.70
C LEU A 265 -13.42 13.84 8.87
N SER A 266 -14.29 14.74 9.37
CA SER A 266 -15.72 14.48 9.48
C SER A 266 -16.38 14.24 8.12
N THR A 267 -15.97 14.99 7.09
CA THR A 267 -16.43 14.79 5.71
C THR A 267 -16.01 13.42 5.17
N TYR A 268 -14.79 12.98 5.48
CA TYR A 268 -14.32 11.64 5.15
C TYR A 268 -15.11 10.54 5.88
N ARG A 269 -15.39 10.72 7.17
CA ARG A 269 -16.23 9.82 7.97
C ARG A 269 -17.62 9.65 7.36
N GLU A 270 -18.26 10.75 6.98
CA GLU A 270 -19.58 10.75 6.34
C GLU A 270 -19.57 9.98 5.02
N MET A 271 -18.52 10.12 4.23
CA MET A 271 -18.32 9.33 3.01
C MET A 271 -18.27 7.83 3.33
N LEU A 272 -17.45 7.40 4.30
CA LEU A 272 -17.35 5.98 4.69
C LEU A 272 -18.71 5.41 5.08
N ALA A 273 -19.43 6.10 5.97
CA ALA A 273 -20.72 5.66 6.45
C ALA A 273 -21.80 5.66 5.35
N THR A 274 -21.75 6.64 4.44
CA THR A 274 -22.66 6.70 3.30
C THR A 274 -22.48 5.49 2.39
N VAL A 275 -21.23 5.15 2.05
CA VAL A 275 -20.96 3.98 1.20
C VAL A 275 -21.30 2.68 1.93
N ALA A 276 -20.92 2.53 3.20
CA ALA A 276 -21.26 1.37 4.03
C ALA A 276 -22.78 1.12 4.02
N ASN A 277 -23.59 2.13 4.34
CA ASN A 277 -25.05 2.03 4.35
C ASN A 277 -25.65 1.67 2.99
N ARG A 278 -25.09 2.21 1.90
CA ARG A 278 -25.59 1.93 0.54
C ARG A 278 -25.28 0.50 0.11
N VAL A 279 -24.06 0.02 0.37
CA VAL A 279 -23.63 -1.33 0.03
C VAL A 279 -24.32 -2.37 0.91
N GLU A 280 -24.49 -2.09 2.20
CA GLU A 280 -25.20 -2.97 3.15
C GLU A 280 -26.64 -3.23 2.69
N LYS A 281 -27.36 -2.19 2.24
CA LYS A 281 -28.72 -2.36 1.69
C LYS A 281 -28.76 -3.30 0.48
N LEU A 282 -27.74 -3.24 -0.39
CA LEU A 282 -27.64 -4.14 -1.54
C LEU A 282 -27.36 -5.58 -1.10
N LYS A 283 -26.45 -5.76 -0.13
CA LYS A 283 -26.11 -7.06 0.45
C LYS A 283 -27.29 -7.71 1.18
N ILE A 284 -28.02 -6.95 2.00
CA ILE A 284 -29.23 -7.42 2.70
C ILE A 284 -30.35 -7.77 1.71
N ALA A 285 -30.46 -7.07 0.58
CA ALA A 285 -31.39 -7.40 -0.50
C ALA A 285 -30.99 -8.67 -1.28
N GLY A 286 -29.91 -9.35 -0.90
CA GLY A 286 -29.44 -10.60 -1.50
C GLY A 286 -28.71 -10.41 -2.83
N GLN A 287 -28.29 -9.18 -3.17
CA GLN A 287 -27.53 -8.94 -4.39
C GLN A 287 -26.11 -9.50 -4.25
N SER A 288 -25.58 -10.13 -5.29
CA SER A 288 -24.17 -10.54 -5.33
C SER A 288 -23.23 -9.32 -5.38
N LEU A 289 -21.95 -9.54 -5.13
CA LEU A 289 -20.93 -8.50 -5.27
C LEU A 289 -20.95 -7.85 -6.66
N GLU A 290 -21.05 -8.65 -7.73
CA GLU A 290 -21.10 -8.14 -9.11
C GLU A 290 -22.33 -7.27 -9.34
N GLN A 291 -23.48 -7.67 -8.79
CA GLN A 291 -24.71 -6.89 -8.85
C GLN A 291 -24.56 -5.58 -8.07
N ALA A 292 -23.98 -5.61 -6.87
CA ALA A 292 -23.75 -4.42 -6.06
C ALA A 292 -22.81 -3.41 -6.76
N ILE A 293 -21.72 -3.87 -7.38
CA ILE A 293 -20.83 -3.02 -8.19
C ILE A 293 -21.60 -2.42 -9.38
N ALA A 294 -22.43 -3.22 -10.06
CA ALA A 294 -23.21 -2.76 -11.21
C ALA A 294 -24.21 -1.64 -10.87
N GLN A 295 -24.69 -1.58 -9.61
CA GLN A 295 -25.54 -0.48 -9.12
C GLN A 295 -24.78 0.84 -8.94
N LYS A 296 -23.44 0.82 -8.94
CA LYS A 296 -22.58 2.01 -8.74
C LYS A 296 -23.01 2.86 -7.54
N PRO A 297 -23.05 2.29 -6.32
CA PRO A 297 -23.58 2.97 -5.12
C PRO A 297 -22.77 4.22 -4.72
N THR A 298 -21.63 4.49 -5.34
CA THR A 298 -20.75 5.62 -5.06
C THR A 298 -20.72 6.68 -6.17
N ALA A 299 -21.56 6.57 -7.21
CA ALA A 299 -21.44 7.39 -8.43
C ALA A 299 -21.42 8.91 -8.19
N ASP A 300 -22.19 9.41 -7.22
CA ASP A 300 -22.23 10.82 -6.80
C ASP A 300 -20.95 11.28 -6.06
N LEU A 301 -20.20 10.34 -5.49
CA LEU A 301 -19.00 10.57 -4.68
C LEU A 301 -17.71 10.46 -5.51
N ASP A 302 -17.74 9.72 -6.63
CA ASP A 302 -16.56 9.34 -7.41
C ASP A 302 -15.78 10.54 -7.97
N SER A 303 -16.46 11.65 -8.29
CA SER A 303 -15.82 12.88 -8.76
C SER A 303 -14.89 13.53 -7.73
N THR A 304 -15.09 13.19 -6.45
CA THR A 304 -14.25 13.65 -5.34
C THR A 304 -13.27 12.55 -4.92
N TRP A 305 -13.78 11.37 -4.61
CA TRP A 305 -13.04 10.31 -3.92
C TRP A 305 -12.42 9.25 -4.85
N GLY A 306 -12.94 9.10 -6.06
CA GLY A 306 -12.48 8.11 -7.05
C GLY A 306 -11.19 8.49 -7.79
N LYS A 307 -10.39 9.40 -7.24
CA LYS A 307 -9.15 9.92 -7.84
C LYS A 307 -7.89 9.15 -7.43
N GLY A 308 -8.00 8.31 -6.40
CA GLY A 308 -6.90 7.52 -5.87
C GLY A 308 -6.68 6.21 -6.62
N ARG A 309 -5.80 5.35 -6.09
CA ARG A 309 -5.60 3.99 -6.63
C ARG A 309 -6.80 3.06 -6.36
N MET A 310 -7.54 3.30 -5.29
CA MET A 310 -8.79 2.61 -5.02
C MET A 310 -9.88 3.15 -5.93
N THR A 311 -10.20 2.36 -6.95
CA THR A 311 -11.31 2.67 -7.85
C THR A 311 -12.66 2.53 -7.12
N PRO A 312 -13.73 3.17 -7.62
CA PRO A 312 -15.07 2.99 -7.06
C PRO A 312 -15.48 1.51 -6.92
N ALA A 313 -15.21 0.70 -7.94
CA ALA A 313 -15.53 -0.73 -7.92
C ALA A 313 -14.72 -1.48 -6.84
N MET A 314 -13.42 -1.20 -6.72
CA MET A 314 -12.57 -1.81 -5.68
C MET A 314 -13.03 -1.42 -4.27
N PHE A 315 -13.41 -0.15 -4.07
CA PHE A 315 -13.88 0.29 -2.76
C PHE A 315 -15.21 -0.38 -2.41
N VAL A 316 -16.15 -0.48 -3.36
CA VAL A 316 -17.40 -1.24 -3.18
C VAL A 316 -17.12 -2.71 -2.85
N THR A 317 -16.16 -3.35 -3.52
CA THR A 317 -15.74 -4.73 -3.20
C THR A 317 -15.34 -4.86 -1.75
N VAL A 318 -14.41 -4.04 -1.28
CA VAL A 318 -13.91 -4.17 0.09
C VAL A 318 -14.99 -3.86 1.12
N VAL A 319 -15.83 -2.85 0.87
CA VAL A 319 -16.98 -2.57 1.74
C VAL A 319 -17.94 -3.76 1.78
N TYR A 320 -18.28 -4.33 0.63
CA TYR A 320 -19.18 -5.48 0.54
C TYR A 320 -18.62 -6.69 1.29
N ASP A 321 -17.32 -6.98 1.15
CA ASP A 321 -16.67 -8.15 1.75
C ASP A 321 -16.45 -8.01 3.27
N THR A 322 -16.41 -6.78 3.79
CA THR A 322 -16.12 -6.49 5.20
C THR A 322 -17.34 -6.05 6.04
N LEU A 323 -18.52 -5.95 5.42
CA LEU A 323 -19.83 -5.73 6.09
C LEU A 323 -20.37 -6.99 6.78
#